data_AF-A0A7C4B8P9-F1
#
_entry.id   AF-A0A7C4B8P9-F1
#
_cell.length_a   1.000
_cell.length_b   1.000
_cell.length_c   1.000
_cell.angle_alpha   90.00
_cell.angle_beta   90.00
_cell.angle_gamma   90.00
#
_symmetry.space_group_name_H-M   'P 1'
#
loop_
_entity.id
_entity.type
_entity.pdbx_description
1 polymer ?
#
loop_
_entity_poly.entity_id
_entity_poly.type
_entity_poly.pdbx_seq_one_letter_code
_entity_poly.pdbx_strand_id
1 'polypeptide(L)'
;MVIPDISSIIATYRERSLREASGGADLRPLSESFALVDLLASERPTFQELNSEDLVYVVTFRFLRWSEPRELGERAMSIVLFSAGKTLGERAVESGLVRRVEDIAVFAYNQRIGLVDIVELNEERGLVHIYESISSAGIPNIGRAVCH
;
A
#
# COMPACT_ATOMS: atom_id res chain seq x y z
N MET A 1 5.46 -15.41 -18.80
CA MET A 1 5.53 -14.57 -17.59
C MET A 1 5.20 -15.47 -16.42
N VAL A 2 6.18 -15.84 -15.60
CA VAL A 2 5.92 -16.65 -14.40
C VAL A 2 5.18 -15.72 -13.44
N ILE A 3 3.91 -16.01 -13.17
CA ILE A 3 3.17 -15.28 -12.13
C ILE A 3 3.73 -15.84 -10.81
N PRO A 4 4.48 -15.06 -10.02
CA PRO A 4 4.93 -15.54 -8.72
C PRO A 4 3.71 -15.94 -7.89
N ASP A 5 3.89 -16.90 -6.99
CA ASP A 5 2.82 -17.33 -6.08
C ASP A 5 2.52 -16.21 -5.07
N ILE A 6 1.73 -15.22 -5.51
CA ILE A 6 1.32 -14.04 -4.74
C ILE A 6 0.65 -14.49 -3.43
N SER A 7 -0.11 -15.60 -3.46
CA SER A 7 -0.77 -16.14 -2.28
C SER A 7 0.23 -16.61 -1.22
N SER A 8 1.31 -17.29 -1.61
CA SER A 8 2.39 -17.67 -0.69
C SER A 8 3.13 -16.46 -0.10
N ILE A 9 3.38 -15.42 -0.92
CA ILE A 9 4.02 -14.18 -0.45
C ILE A 9 3.14 -13.49 0.59
N ILE A 10 1.85 -13.32 0.28
CA ILE A 10 0.86 -12.73 1.18
C ILE A 10 0.74 -13.52 2.48
N ALA A 11 0.72 -14.86 2.41
CA ALA A 11 0.64 -15.71 3.59
C ALA A 11 1.81 -15.47 4.56
N THR A 12 3.02 -15.28 4.02
CA THR A 12 4.23 -14.97 4.82
C THR A 12 4.07 -13.63 5.55
N TYR A 13 3.58 -12.61 4.86
CA TYR A 13 3.30 -11.30 5.45
C TYR A 13 2.19 -11.35 6.52
N ARG A 14 1.13 -12.10 6.25
CA ARG A 14 0.03 -12.31 7.19
C ARG A 14 0.52 -12.98 8.48
N GLU A 15 1.34 -14.03 8.37
CA GLU A 15 1.91 -14.70 9.54
C GLU A 15 2.79 -13.76 10.37
N ARG A 16 3.61 -12.93 9.72
CA ARG A 16 4.41 -11.90 10.39
C ARG A 16 3.51 -10.89 11.12
N SER A 17 2.48 -10.38 10.45
CA SER A 17 1.53 -9.43 11.03
C SER A 17 0.77 -10.01 12.23
N LEU A 18 0.36 -11.27 12.19
CA LEU A 18 -0.29 -11.94 13.32
C LEU A 18 0.65 -12.11 14.51
N ARG A 19 1.93 -12.45 14.26
CA ARG A 19 2.96 -12.51 15.30
C ARG A 19 3.16 -11.15 15.97
N GLU A 20 3.23 -10.08 15.18
CA GLU A 20 3.34 -8.70 15.67
C GLU A 20 2.12 -8.32 16.54
N ALA A 21 0.90 -8.62 16.09
CA ALA A 21 -0.33 -8.32 16.83
C ALA A 21 -0.44 -9.10 18.16
N SER A 22 0.17 -10.29 18.26
CA SER A 22 0.11 -11.15 19.44
C SER A 22 1.00 -10.71 20.62
N GLY A 23 1.65 -9.54 20.55
CA GLY A 23 2.47 -8.99 21.63
C GLY A 23 3.97 -9.23 21.46
N GLY A 24 4.43 -9.48 20.23
CA GLY A 24 5.83 -9.18 19.90
C GLY A 24 6.13 -7.71 20.19
N ALA A 25 7.39 -7.38 20.51
CA ALA A 25 7.80 -5.99 20.77
C ALA A 25 7.23 -5.03 19.71
N ASP A 26 6.74 -3.86 20.13
CA ASP A 26 6.21 -2.85 19.19
C ASP A 26 7.33 -2.45 18.22
N LEU A 27 7.24 -2.95 16.99
CA LEU A 27 8.25 -2.75 15.97
C LEU A 27 8.23 -1.32 15.42
N ARG A 28 7.14 -0.56 15.63
CA ARG A 28 6.96 0.78 15.07
C ARG A 28 6.26 1.69 16.09
N PRO A 29 7.01 2.15 17.11
CA PRO A 29 6.49 3.12 18.06
C PRO A 29 5.99 4.37 17.32
N LEU A 30 4.97 5.00 17.91
CA LEU A 30 4.42 6.25 17.38
C LEU A 30 5.55 7.30 17.26
N SER A 31 5.69 7.88 16.08
CA SER A 31 6.61 8.98 15.81
C SER A 31 5.84 10.29 15.78
N GLU A 32 6.36 11.31 16.48
CA GLU A 32 5.78 12.66 16.49
C GLU A 32 5.90 13.38 15.13
N SER A 33 6.85 12.96 14.29
CA SER A 33 7.08 13.57 12.98
C SER A 33 7.61 12.56 11.95
N PHE A 34 7.54 12.94 10.68
CA PHE A 34 8.27 12.28 9.59
C PHE A 34 9.09 13.34 8.85
N ALA A 35 10.29 12.96 8.44
CA ALA A 35 11.21 13.78 7.67
C ALA A 35 11.21 13.37 6.19
N LEU A 36 11.77 14.23 5.34
CA LEU A 36 11.91 13.93 3.91
C LEU A 36 12.71 12.65 3.65
N VAL A 37 13.71 12.37 4.49
CA VAL A 37 14.52 11.14 4.42
C VAL A 37 13.69 9.88 4.65
N ASP A 38 12.60 9.96 5.40
CA ASP A 38 11.70 8.82 5.63
C ASP A 38 10.90 8.48 4.37
N LEU A 39 10.67 9.45 3.48
CA LEU A 39 10.06 9.19 2.18
C LEU A 39 11.01 8.42 1.25
N LEU A 40 12.32 8.57 1.46
CA LEU A 40 13.37 7.86 0.72
C LEU A 40 13.57 6.42 1.22
N ALA A 41 13.24 6.16 2.49
CA ALA A 41 13.38 4.85 3.12
C ALA A 41 12.18 3.93 2.78
N SER A 42 12.20 3.32 1.58
CA SER A 42 11.20 2.35 1.19
C SER A 42 11.63 0.91 1.51
N GLU A 43 10.88 0.25 2.39
CA GLU A 43 11.06 -1.17 2.71
C GLU A 43 10.06 -2.03 1.92
N ARG A 44 10.42 -2.37 0.68
CA ARG A 44 9.57 -3.15 -0.25
C ARG A 44 10.35 -4.30 -0.90
N PRO A 45 10.82 -5.28 -0.13
CA PRO A 45 11.72 -6.32 -0.63
C PRO A 45 11.11 -7.13 -1.79
N THR A 46 9.81 -7.44 -1.76
CA THR A 46 9.15 -8.18 -2.85
C THR A 46 9.21 -7.40 -4.16
N PHE A 47 8.89 -6.11 -4.12
CA PHE A 47 8.88 -5.29 -5.33
C PHE A 47 10.28 -4.88 -5.80
N GLN A 48 11.24 -4.73 -4.89
CA GLN A 48 12.64 -4.48 -5.21
C GLN A 48 13.32 -5.69 -5.87
N GLU A 49 12.96 -6.91 -5.45
CA GLU A 49 13.40 -8.14 -6.12
C GLU A 49 12.78 -8.27 -7.52
N LEU A 50 11.50 -7.91 -7.66
CA LEU A 50 10.80 -7.91 -8.95
C LEU A 50 11.38 -6.87 -9.93
N ASN A 51 11.74 -5.68 -9.43
CA ASN A 51 12.27 -4.59 -10.23
C ASN A 51 13.25 -3.75 -9.40
N SER A 52 14.52 -3.71 -9.81
CA SER A 52 15.58 -2.95 -9.15
C SER A 52 15.34 -1.44 -9.11
N GLU A 53 14.48 -0.90 -9.99
CA GLU A 53 14.09 0.51 -10.02
C GLU A 53 12.86 0.81 -9.14
N ASP A 54 12.33 -0.16 -8.39
CA ASP A 54 11.16 0.06 -7.52
C ASP A 54 11.40 1.20 -6.53
N LEU A 55 12.62 1.32 -5.99
CA LEU A 55 12.97 2.41 -5.09
C LEU A 55 12.76 3.79 -5.74
N VAL A 56 13.25 3.98 -6.98
CA VAL A 56 13.09 5.25 -7.70
C VAL A 56 11.62 5.53 -7.96
N TYR A 57 10.88 4.52 -8.44
CA TYR A 57 9.45 4.61 -8.69
C TYR A 57 8.65 5.04 -7.44
N VAL A 58 8.90 4.38 -6.29
CA VAL A 58 8.23 4.66 -5.02
C VAL A 58 8.57 6.05 -4.51
N VAL A 59 9.86 6.42 -4.56
CA VAL A 59 10.32 7.72 -4.09
C VAL A 59 9.68 8.83 -4.91
N THR A 60 9.67 8.73 -6.24
CA THR A 60 8.99 9.71 -7.10
C THR A 60 7.50 9.80 -6.79
N PHE A 61 6.81 8.66 -6.63
CA PHE A 61 5.41 8.65 -6.25
C PHE A 61 5.17 9.34 -4.90
N ARG A 62 5.98 9.02 -3.89
CA ARG A 62 5.89 9.61 -2.55
C ARG A 62 6.17 11.11 -2.57
N PHE A 63 7.18 11.56 -3.31
CA PHE A 63 7.43 12.99 -3.44
C PHE A 63 6.20 13.72 -3.99
N LEU A 64 5.59 13.21 -5.06
CA LEU A 64 4.38 13.82 -5.62
C LEU A 64 3.17 13.74 -4.67
N ARG A 65 3.01 12.62 -3.97
CA ARG A 65 1.93 12.42 -2.99
C ARG A 65 2.05 13.36 -1.81
N TRP A 66 3.26 13.50 -1.27
CA TRP A 66 3.56 14.24 -0.04
C TRP A 66 3.97 15.69 -0.30
N SER A 67 4.13 16.12 -1.57
CA SER A 67 4.35 17.52 -1.96
C SER A 67 3.04 18.32 -1.96
N GLU A 68 2.16 18.08 -0.99
CA GLU A 68 0.85 18.69 -0.91
C GLU A 68 0.95 20.23 -0.99
N PRO A 69 0.23 20.88 -1.93
CA PRO A 69 0.17 22.34 -1.96
C PRO A 69 -0.44 22.82 -0.65
N ARG A 70 0.29 23.70 0.05
CA ARG A 70 -0.15 24.24 1.36
C ARG A 70 -1.55 24.85 1.30
N GLU A 71 -1.96 25.30 0.12
CA GLU A 71 -3.23 25.96 -0.17
C GLU A 71 -4.43 24.99 -0.25
N LEU A 72 -4.20 23.72 -0.60
CA LEU A 72 -5.24 22.69 -0.65
C LEU A 72 -5.52 22.10 0.75
N GLY A 73 -4.47 21.96 1.57
CA GLY A 73 -4.55 21.35 2.90
C GLY A 73 -4.83 19.84 2.87
N GLU A 74 -4.47 19.16 3.96
CA GLU A 74 -4.45 17.69 4.05
C GLU A 74 -5.79 17.01 3.73
N ARG A 75 -6.90 17.66 4.13
CA ARG A 75 -8.26 17.11 3.90
C ARG A 75 -8.65 17.12 2.42
N ALA A 76 -8.33 18.20 1.69
CA ALA A 76 -8.66 18.27 0.27
C ALA A 76 -7.81 17.26 -0.52
N MET A 77 -6.53 17.13 -0.17
CA MET A 77 -5.64 16.13 -0.77
C MET A 77 -6.13 14.70 -0.52
N SER A 78 -6.61 14.40 0.69
CA SER A 78 -7.22 13.10 1.00
C SER A 78 -8.41 12.78 0.08
N ILE A 79 -9.30 13.77 -0.19
CA ILE A 79 -10.45 13.61 -1.09
C ILE A 79 -10.00 13.38 -2.53
N VAL A 80 -8.99 14.13 -3.00
CA VAL A 80 -8.45 13.99 -4.35
C VAL A 80 -7.84 12.59 -4.54
N LEU A 81 -7.04 12.13 -3.58
CA LEU A 81 -6.38 10.82 -3.63
C LEU A 81 -7.41 9.67 -3.56
N PHE A 82 -8.40 9.77 -2.68
CA PHE A 82 -9.51 8.81 -2.64
C PHE A 82 -10.26 8.75 -3.98
N SER A 83 -10.59 9.91 -4.55
CA SER A 83 -11.29 9.99 -5.84
C SER A 83 -10.45 9.41 -6.97
N ALA A 84 -9.15 9.69 -6.99
CA ALA A 84 -8.22 9.12 -7.97
C ALA A 84 -8.13 7.60 -7.85
N GLY A 85 -8.06 7.06 -6.62
CA GLY A 85 -8.08 5.62 -6.35
C GLY A 85 -9.39 4.97 -6.81
N LYS A 86 -10.53 5.60 -6.53
CA LYS A 86 -11.85 5.16 -7.00
C LYS A 86 -11.91 5.09 -8.53
N THR A 87 -11.50 6.15 -9.22
CA THR A 87 -11.47 6.18 -10.69
C THR A 87 -10.50 5.13 -11.26
N LEU A 88 -9.33 4.94 -10.64
CA LEU A 88 -8.41 3.87 -11.04
C LEU A 88 -9.06 2.49 -10.94
N GLY A 89 -9.79 2.22 -9.85
CA GLY A 89 -10.55 0.99 -9.66
C GLY A 89 -11.64 0.80 -10.72
N GLU A 90 -12.44 1.84 -10.99
CA GLU A 90 -13.47 1.82 -12.04
C GLU A 90 -12.85 1.51 -13.42
N ARG A 91 -11.73 2.17 -13.77
CA ARG A 91 -11.01 1.91 -15.02
C ARG A 91 -10.42 0.50 -15.08
N ALA A 92 -9.96 -0.06 -13.97
CA ALA A 92 -9.47 -1.43 -13.91
C ALA A 92 -10.59 -2.45 -14.20
N VAL A 93 -11.81 -2.17 -13.74
CA VAL A 93 -13.00 -2.98 -14.06
C VAL A 93 -13.41 -2.82 -15.51
N GLU A 94 -13.53 -1.59 -16.01
CA GLU A 94 -13.90 -1.30 -17.40
C GLU A 94 -12.94 -1.94 -18.42
N SER A 95 -11.65 -1.95 -18.12
CA SER A 95 -10.62 -2.56 -18.96
C SER A 95 -10.52 -4.09 -18.81
N GLY A 96 -11.30 -4.69 -17.90
CA GLY A 96 -11.30 -6.12 -17.64
C GLY A 96 -10.07 -6.66 -16.92
N LEU A 97 -9.25 -5.76 -16.33
CA LEU A 97 -8.10 -6.09 -15.48
C LEU A 97 -8.54 -6.63 -14.11
N VAL A 98 -9.70 -6.18 -13.63
CA VAL A 98 -10.35 -6.68 -12.42
C VAL A 98 -11.77 -7.11 -12.81
N ARG A 99 -12.10 -8.38 -12.64
CA ARG A 99 -13.44 -8.92 -12.98
C ARG A 99 -14.21 -9.37 -11.75
N ARG A 100 -13.50 -9.72 -10.70
CA ARG A 100 -14.02 -10.10 -9.38
C ARG A 100 -13.15 -9.48 -8.28
N VAL A 101 -13.65 -9.47 -7.06
CA VAL A 101 -12.97 -8.83 -5.93
C VAL A 101 -11.58 -9.45 -5.69
N GLU A 102 -11.43 -10.76 -5.88
CA GLU A 102 -10.17 -11.47 -5.67
C GLU A 102 -9.06 -11.04 -6.65
N ASP A 103 -9.44 -10.51 -7.83
CA ASP A 103 -8.49 -10.06 -8.83
C ASP A 103 -7.75 -8.77 -8.39
N ILE A 104 -8.25 -8.08 -7.35
CA ILE A 104 -7.64 -6.85 -6.83
C ILE A 104 -6.22 -7.09 -6.32
N ALA A 105 -5.94 -8.27 -5.75
CA ALA A 105 -4.61 -8.62 -5.26
C ALA A 105 -3.60 -8.71 -6.42
N VAL A 106 -4.01 -9.36 -7.51
CA VAL A 106 -3.19 -9.49 -8.73
C VAL A 106 -3.03 -8.14 -9.42
N PHE A 107 -4.10 -7.34 -9.49
CA PHE A 107 -4.05 -5.99 -10.04
C PHE A 107 -3.07 -5.09 -9.27
N ALA A 108 -3.21 -5.00 -7.94
CA ALA A 108 -2.35 -4.18 -7.10
C ALA A 108 -0.87 -4.62 -7.16
N TYR A 109 -0.62 -5.94 -7.20
CA TYR A 109 0.71 -6.49 -7.38
C TYR A 109 1.33 -6.07 -8.72
N ASN A 110 0.60 -6.26 -9.82
CA ASN A 110 1.09 -5.95 -11.17
C ASN A 110 1.35 -4.46 -11.37
N GLN A 111 0.58 -3.59 -10.71
CA GLN A 111 0.80 -2.15 -10.71
C GLN A 111 1.84 -1.69 -9.68
N ARG A 112 2.44 -2.61 -8.92
CA ARG A 112 3.38 -2.32 -7.82
C ARG A 112 2.82 -1.32 -6.80
N ILE A 113 1.52 -1.40 -6.52
CA ILE A 113 0.85 -0.55 -5.52
C ILE A 113 1.08 -1.10 -4.11
N GLY A 114 1.07 -2.42 -3.96
CA GLY A 114 1.20 -3.11 -2.68
C GLY A 114 0.69 -4.54 -2.77
N LEU A 115 0.92 -5.31 -1.72
CA LEU A 115 0.42 -6.67 -1.55
C LEU A 115 -0.93 -6.59 -0.83
N VAL A 116 -2.02 -6.72 -1.58
CA VAL A 116 -3.38 -6.65 -1.03
C VAL A 116 -3.83 -8.04 -0.59
N ASP A 117 -4.21 -8.11 0.68
CA ASP A 117 -4.62 -9.33 1.36
C ASP A 117 -6.06 -9.20 1.86
N ILE A 118 -6.99 -9.92 1.24
CA ILE A 118 -8.39 -9.94 1.66
C ILE A 118 -8.49 -10.88 2.87
N VAL A 119 -8.61 -10.29 4.06
CA VAL A 119 -8.70 -11.01 5.33
C VAL A 119 -10.12 -11.47 5.59
N GLU A 120 -11.08 -10.60 5.27
CA GLU A 120 -12.49 -10.92 5.39
C GLU A 120 -13.28 -10.23 4.28
N LEU A 121 -14.26 -10.94 3.74
CA LEU A 121 -15.22 -10.38 2.81
C LEU A 121 -16.58 -11.06 3.04
N ASN A 122 -17.56 -10.26 3.43
CA ASN A 122 -18.96 -10.66 3.53
C ASN A 122 -19.87 -9.52 3.04
N GLU A 123 -21.19 -9.69 3.11
CA GLU A 123 -22.16 -8.70 2.60
C GLU A 123 -22.12 -7.35 3.34
N GLU A 124 -21.66 -7.33 4.59
CA GLU A 124 -21.65 -6.14 5.45
C GLU A 124 -20.28 -5.49 5.58
N ARG A 125 -19.20 -6.27 5.49
CA ARG A 125 -17.83 -5.81 5.70
C ARG A 125 -16.81 -6.47 4.78
N GLY A 126 -15.84 -5.66 4.36
CA GLY A 126 -14.58 -6.10 3.78
C GLY A 126 -13.42 -5.65 4.66
N LEU A 127 -12.56 -6.57 5.08
CA LEU A 127 -11.31 -6.29 5.77
C LEU A 127 -10.16 -6.65 4.85
N VAL A 128 -9.31 -5.66 4.57
CA VAL A 128 -8.11 -5.83 3.76
C VAL A 128 -6.88 -5.41 4.55
N HIS A 129 -5.83 -6.20 4.44
CA HIS A 129 -4.48 -5.78 4.81
C HIS A 129 -3.72 -5.37 3.55
N ILE A 130 -2.82 -4.40 3.69
CA ILE A 130 -1.95 -3.96 2.59
C ILE A 130 -0.52 -3.99 3.11
N TYR A 131 0.28 -4.91 2.58
CA TYR A 131 1.71 -5.01 2.86
C TYR A 131 2.53 -4.35 1.75
N GLU A 132 3.75 -3.92 2.05
CA GLU A 132 4.63 -3.23 1.10
C GLU A 132 3.92 -2.12 0.28
N SER A 133 3.02 -1.36 0.92
CA SER A 133 2.30 -0.26 0.27
C SER A 133 3.28 0.78 -0.28
N ILE A 134 3.06 1.18 -1.53
CA ILE A 134 3.78 2.27 -2.18
C ILE A 134 3.72 3.57 -1.36
N SER A 135 2.65 3.79 -0.59
CA SER A 135 2.45 5.02 0.18
C SER A 135 3.17 5.01 1.53
N SER A 136 3.35 3.85 2.18
CA SER A 136 3.69 3.80 3.61
C SER A 136 4.73 2.77 4.05
N ALA A 137 5.13 1.82 3.21
CA ALA A 137 6.12 0.82 3.60
C ALA A 137 7.49 1.44 3.93
N GLY A 138 8.00 1.18 5.14
CA GLY A 138 9.25 1.78 5.65
C GLY A 138 9.10 3.18 6.26
N ILE A 139 7.92 3.81 6.18
CA ILE A 139 7.68 5.11 6.82
C ILE A 139 7.39 4.89 8.32
N PRO A 140 7.87 5.77 9.22
CA PRO A 140 7.52 5.75 10.64
C PRO A 140 6.01 5.73 10.87
N ASN A 141 5.60 5.13 11.99
CA ASN A 141 4.21 5.13 12.41
C ASN A 141 3.82 6.54 12.90
N ILE A 142 3.19 7.32 12.04
CA ILE A 142 2.75 8.70 12.36
C ILE A 142 1.33 8.78 12.95
N GLY A 143 0.72 7.65 13.32
CA GLY A 143 -0.59 7.62 14.00
C GLY A 143 -1.79 8.04 13.15
N ARG A 144 -1.65 8.11 11.82
CA ARG A 144 -2.76 8.43 10.90
C ARG A 144 -2.76 7.55 9.66
N ALA A 145 -3.94 7.42 9.05
CA ALA A 145 -4.09 6.73 7.77
C ALA A 145 -3.43 7.55 6.65
N VAL A 146 -2.57 6.89 5.87
CA VAL A 146 -1.83 7.50 4.74
C VAL A 146 -2.11 6.79 3.43
N CYS A 147 -2.89 5.72 3.43
CA CYS A 147 -3.49 5.13 2.23
C CYS A 147 -4.94 5.63 2.20
N HIS A 148 -5.29 6.41 1.19
CA HIS A 148 -6.62 6.99 1.01
C HIS A 148 -7.31 6.27 -0.13
#